data_AF-A0A7C5I944-F1
#
_entry.id   AF-A0A7C5I944-F1
#
_cell.length_a   1.000
_cell.length_b   1.000
_cell.length_c   1.000
_cell.angle_alpha   90.00
_cell.angle_beta   90.00
_cell.angle_gamma   90.00
#
_symmetry.space_group_name_H-M   'P 1'
#
loop_
_entity.id
_entity.type
_entity.pdbx_description
1 polymer ?
#
loop_
_entity_poly.entity_id
_entity_poly.type
_entity_poly.pdbx_seq_one_letter_code
_entity_poly.pdbx_strand_id
1 'polypeptide(L)'
;MDLRKNKYLLLASSVGSFALLLTAAVQENFFQEWRSIQKSARTEEGPIRVQLRQVVNPALGISDRCVSCHVSMAPGEQGVVGQNVLRPHPAVFHDPAEFGCTVCHGGQGRATQRADAHGEVEFWPEPMLPREFSQAGCGTCHVAPGTPSQDLYHHAALAFERLDCLACHRVDGRGATLRPNGQGMEGPDLSAAAIRGYDRAWYSGHLKKSAEASAGPWRTSFAPVSDQDLKLLTVFLDTRVGASKWVEAKSVFLSAGCLGCHKVSGVGGDEGPELTRAGLKDPGQLAFGAVPGGRTLKNWMAEHFRSPLAVVASSQMPPVRRSDSEIEMLTFYTLSLRRKDLPGAYLPKDRIRTEKFGERDFAGDGATLFGAFCS
;
A
#
# COMPACT_ATOMS: atom_id res chain seq x y z
N MET A 1 27.95 5.24 59.87
CA MET A 1 28.03 5.39 58.39
C MET A 1 29.27 6.18 58.06
N ASP A 2 30.17 5.64 57.23
CA ASP A 2 31.44 6.30 56.89
C ASP A 2 31.21 7.37 55.80
N LEU A 3 31.24 8.64 56.19
CA LEU A 3 30.96 9.79 55.32
C LEU A 3 31.87 9.84 54.07
N ARG A 4 33.08 9.28 54.14
CA ARG A 4 34.00 9.25 52.99
C ARG A 4 33.55 8.23 51.94
N LYS A 5 33.06 7.06 52.37
CA LYS A 5 32.55 6.02 51.46
C LYS A 5 31.37 6.55 50.63
N ASN A 6 30.45 7.28 51.26
CA ASN A 6 29.32 7.89 50.55
C ASN A 6 29.76 8.94 49.52
N LYS A 7 30.78 9.76 49.83
CA LYS A 7 31.33 10.75 48.88
C LYS A 7 31.99 10.09 47.68
N TYR A 8 32.77 9.03 47.88
CA TYR A 8 33.37 8.27 46.77
C TYR A 8 32.32 7.56 45.93
N LEU A 9 31.27 7.01 46.56
CA LEU A 9 30.18 6.35 45.85
C LEU A 9 29.38 7.34 44.99
N LEU A 10 29.07 8.53 45.52
CA LEU A 10 28.45 9.61 44.75
C LEU A 10 29.33 10.05 43.59
N LEU A 11 30.62 10.31 43.83
CA LEU A 11 31.57 10.69 42.77
C LEU A 11 31.65 9.63 41.66
N ALA A 12 31.80 8.36 42.03
CA ALA A 12 31.85 7.26 41.07
C ALA A 12 30.54 7.14 40.28
N SER A 13 29.37 7.29 40.93
CA SER A 13 28.08 7.27 40.26
C SER A 13 27.89 8.45 39.29
N SER A 14 28.36 9.65 39.66
CA SER A 14 28.30 10.83 38.80
C SER A 14 29.24 10.71 37.61
N VAL A 15 30.47 10.23 37.81
CA VAL A 15 31.41 9.96 36.71
C VAL A 15 30.88 8.87 35.79
N GLY A 16 30.31 7.79 36.34
CA GLY A 16 29.67 6.74 35.57
C GLY A 16 28.49 7.26 34.74
N SER A 17 27.62 8.06 35.33
CA SER A 17 26.49 8.69 34.64
C SER A 17 26.97 9.63 33.53
N PHE A 18 28.00 10.44 33.80
CA PHE A 18 28.59 11.35 32.81
C PHE A 18 29.22 10.57 31.65
N ALA A 19 29.93 9.47 31.93
CA ALA A 19 30.48 8.60 30.90
C ALA A 19 29.37 7.99 30.02
N LEU A 20 28.28 7.51 30.63
CA LEU A 20 27.11 6.99 29.89
C LEU A 20 26.48 8.06 29.00
N LEU A 21 26.30 9.28 29.50
CA LEU A 21 25.77 10.41 28.71
C LEU A 21 26.71 10.79 27.57
N LEU A 22 28.02 10.81 27.80
CA LEU A 22 29.01 11.04 26.75
C LEU A 22 28.96 9.95 25.68
N THR A 23 28.88 8.67 26.08
CA THR A 23 28.74 7.55 25.14
C THR A 23 27.46 7.67 24.32
N ALA A 24 26.32 7.95 24.95
CA ALA A 24 25.04 8.15 24.28
C ALA A 24 25.11 9.33 23.29
N ALA A 25 25.66 10.48 23.73
CA ALA A 25 25.84 11.65 22.88
C ALA A 25 26.73 11.33 21.66
N VAL A 26 27.81 10.58 21.83
CA VAL A 26 28.67 10.16 20.72
C VAL A 26 27.93 9.20 19.77
N GLN A 27 27.20 8.22 20.30
CA GLN A 27 26.40 7.29 19.50
C GLN A 27 25.31 8.00 18.69
N GLU A 28 24.58 8.92 19.30
CA GLU A 28 23.52 9.71 18.67
C GLU A 28 24.03 10.71 17.64
N ASN A 29 25.23 11.28 17.84
CA ASN A 29 25.73 12.31 16.93
C ASN A 29 26.61 11.78 15.81
N PHE A 30 27.33 10.67 16.00
CA PHE A 30 28.35 10.21 15.03
C PHE A 30 28.06 8.83 14.41
N PHE A 31 27.38 7.94 15.13
CA PHE A 31 27.24 6.54 14.74
C PHE A 31 25.84 6.15 14.23
N GLN A 32 24.96 7.14 14.01
CA GLN A 32 23.63 6.90 13.45
C GLN A 32 23.70 6.34 12.02
N GLU A 33 22.88 5.34 11.73
CA GLU A 33 22.86 4.59 10.46
C GLU A 33 22.70 5.50 9.23
N TRP A 34 21.81 6.50 9.31
CA TRP A 34 21.56 7.45 8.22
C TRP A 34 22.83 8.21 7.78
N ARG A 35 23.76 8.49 8.70
CA ARG A 35 25.03 9.14 8.35
C ARG A 35 25.90 8.24 7.51
N SER A 36 25.96 6.95 7.84
CA SER A 36 26.73 5.97 7.08
C SER A 36 26.20 5.83 5.65
N ILE A 37 24.86 5.74 5.51
CA ILE A 37 24.18 5.68 4.22
C ILE A 37 24.54 6.91 3.38
N GLN A 38 24.36 8.12 3.94
CA GLN A 38 24.61 9.37 3.23
C GLN A 38 26.08 9.58 2.86
N LYS A 39 27.05 9.13 3.68
CA LYS A 39 28.49 9.21 3.35
C LYS A 39 28.85 8.43 2.07
N SER A 40 28.08 7.40 1.75
CA SER A 40 28.27 6.61 0.52
C SER A 40 27.48 7.13 -0.68
N ALA A 41 26.56 8.08 -0.46
CA ALA A 41 25.64 8.58 -1.47
C ALA A 41 26.26 9.72 -2.30
N ARG A 42 25.90 9.78 -3.58
CA ARG A 42 26.46 10.75 -4.53
C ARG A 42 25.40 11.22 -5.52
N THR A 43 25.67 12.36 -6.15
CA THR A 43 24.98 12.90 -7.33
C THR A 43 25.97 12.98 -8.49
N GLU A 44 25.54 13.47 -9.65
CA GLU A 44 26.44 13.79 -10.76
C GLU A 44 27.52 14.82 -10.38
N GLU A 45 27.22 15.70 -9.43
CA GLU A 45 28.11 16.75 -8.94
C GLU A 45 29.08 16.28 -7.84
N GLY A 46 28.94 15.04 -7.35
CA GLY A 46 29.80 14.45 -6.33
C GLY A 46 29.08 14.00 -5.05
N PRO A 47 29.80 13.83 -3.93
CA PRO A 47 29.23 13.40 -2.65
C PRO A 47 28.15 14.36 -2.14
N ILE A 48 27.06 13.81 -1.62
CA ILE A 48 26.00 14.64 -1.03
C ILE A 48 26.41 15.19 0.34
N ARG A 49 25.76 16.28 0.76
CA ARG A 49 25.87 16.77 2.13
C ARG A 49 25.22 15.79 3.10
N VAL A 50 25.96 15.40 4.14
CA VAL A 50 25.45 14.59 5.24
C VAL A 50 24.65 15.47 6.20
N GLN A 51 23.33 15.32 6.21
CA GLN A 51 22.42 16.09 7.05
C GLN A 51 21.12 15.32 7.32
N LEU A 52 20.46 15.65 8.43
CA LEU A 52 19.14 15.14 8.71
C LEU A 52 18.14 15.79 7.75
N ARG A 53 17.28 14.99 7.14
CA ARG A 53 16.22 15.42 6.23
C ARG A 53 14.88 15.12 6.86
N GLN A 54 13.94 16.05 6.72
CA GLN A 54 12.61 15.90 7.30
C GLN A 54 11.55 16.42 6.32
N VAL A 55 10.55 15.59 6.07
CA VAL A 55 9.30 15.98 5.40
C VAL A 55 8.29 16.33 6.49
N VAL A 56 7.68 17.49 6.39
CA VAL A 56 6.69 17.98 7.37
C VAL A 56 5.42 18.35 6.62
N ASN A 57 4.32 17.70 6.99
CA ASN A 57 3.00 18.05 6.51
C ASN A 57 2.08 18.31 7.72
N PRO A 58 1.89 19.58 8.12
CA PRO A 58 1.08 19.92 9.28
C PRO A 58 -0.39 19.51 9.14
N ALA A 59 -0.95 19.56 7.93
CA ALA A 59 -2.35 19.23 7.68
C ALA A 59 -2.63 17.74 7.89
N LEU A 60 -1.65 16.88 7.58
CA LEU A 60 -1.72 15.45 7.83
C LEU A 60 -1.14 15.04 9.20
N GLY A 61 -0.59 15.98 9.97
CA GLY A 61 0.06 15.69 11.26
C GLY A 61 1.36 14.90 11.14
N ILE A 62 2.06 15.01 10.00
CA ILE A 62 3.22 14.16 9.68
C ILE A 62 4.53 14.92 9.91
N SER A 63 5.54 14.21 10.41
CA SER A 63 6.92 14.69 10.56
C SER A 63 7.87 13.51 10.38
N ASP A 64 8.29 13.29 9.14
CA ASP A 64 8.99 12.09 8.72
C ASP A 64 10.45 12.37 8.40
N ARG A 65 11.34 11.56 8.96
CA ARG A 65 12.78 11.58 8.74
C ARG A 65 13.26 10.37 7.94
N CYS A 66 12.32 9.58 7.39
CA CYS A 66 12.61 8.42 6.53
C CYS A 66 13.56 8.79 5.38
N VAL A 67 13.39 9.99 4.82
CA VAL A 67 14.23 10.56 3.76
C VAL A 67 15.66 10.88 4.19
N SER A 68 16.01 10.72 5.48
CA SER A 68 17.41 10.75 5.93
C SER A 68 18.16 9.50 5.52
N CYS A 69 17.50 8.34 5.47
CA CYS A 69 18.07 7.10 4.93
C CYS A 69 17.70 6.92 3.45
N HIS A 70 16.45 7.23 3.11
CA HIS A 70 15.87 7.14 1.76
C HIS A 70 16.00 8.46 1.00
N VAL A 71 17.22 8.95 0.87
CA VAL A 71 17.51 10.32 0.40
C VAL A 71 16.89 10.64 -0.95
N SER A 72 16.85 9.68 -1.86
CA SER A 72 16.31 9.88 -3.21
C SER A 72 14.79 10.01 -3.27
N MET A 73 14.12 9.96 -2.11
CA MET A 73 12.70 10.27 -1.91
C MET A 73 12.51 11.64 -1.25
N ALA A 74 13.59 12.37 -0.92
CA ALA A 74 13.52 13.72 -0.38
C ALA A 74 13.17 14.75 -1.49
N PRO A 75 12.52 15.87 -1.15
CA PRO A 75 12.25 16.93 -2.10
C PRO A 75 13.53 17.42 -2.80
N GLY A 76 13.56 17.32 -4.13
CA GLY A 76 14.68 17.78 -4.96
C GLY A 76 15.93 16.88 -4.95
N GLU A 77 15.89 15.69 -4.33
CA GLU A 77 17.06 14.81 -4.24
C GLU A 77 16.90 13.50 -5.02
N GLN A 78 15.96 13.42 -5.99
CA GLN A 78 15.69 12.21 -6.77
C GLN A 78 16.88 11.70 -7.59
N GLY A 79 17.86 12.57 -7.89
CA GLY A 79 19.11 12.21 -8.57
C GLY A 79 20.17 11.57 -7.68
N VAL A 80 19.92 11.41 -6.37
CA VAL A 80 20.87 10.76 -5.46
C VAL A 80 20.94 9.26 -5.73
N VAL A 81 22.16 8.74 -5.85
CA VAL A 81 22.44 7.32 -6.11
C VAL A 81 23.39 6.73 -5.06
N GLY A 82 23.40 5.40 -4.95
CA GLY A 82 24.30 4.65 -4.09
C GLY A 82 23.70 3.32 -3.64
N GLN A 83 23.64 3.09 -2.32
CA GLN A 83 23.06 1.88 -1.73
C GLN A 83 21.61 1.64 -2.17
N ASN A 84 21.12 0.40 -2.02
CA ASN A 84 19.77 0.02 -2.42
C ASN A 84 18.64 0.84 -1.74
N VAL A 85 18.89 1.36 -0.53
CA VAL A 85 17.94 2.22 0.19
C VAL A 85 17.76 3.61 -0.46
N LEU A 86 18.67 4.00 -1.36
CA LEU A 86 18.64 5.24 -2.13
C LEU A 86 17.95 5.06 -3.50
N ARG A 87 17.16 4.01 -3.66
CA ARG A 87 16.31 3.91 -4.85
C ARG A 87 15.19 4.96 -4.74
N PRO A 88 14.85 5.64 -5.85
CA PRO A 88 13.70 6.54 -5.87
C PRO A 88 12.41 5.76 -5.60
N HIS A 89 11.41 6.46 -5.10
CA HIS A 89 10.10 5.88 -4.89
C HIS A 89 9.50 5.48 -6.26
N PRO A 90 8.84 4.31 -6.37
CA PRO A 90 8.04 3.99 -7.56
C PRO A 90 7.02 5.10 -7.85
N ALA A 91 6.66 5.32 -9.10
CA ALA A 91 5.66 6.35 -9.41
C ALA A 91 4.33 6.05 -8.69
N VAL A 92 3.81 7.04 -7.98
CA VAL A 92 2.50 7.04 -7.31
C VAL A 92 1.78 8.34 -7.64
N PHE A 93 0.47 8.39 -7.41
CA PHE A 93 -0.39 9.52 -7.83
C PHE A 93 -0.28 10.77 -6.94
N HIS A 94 0.65 10.77 -5.98
CA HIS A 94 0.91 11.85 -5.05
C HIS A 94 2.42 11.92 -4.80
N ASP A 95 2.97 13.10 -4.51
CA ASP A 95 4.39 13.23 -4.21
C ASP A 95 4.67 12.84 -2.74
N PRO A 96 5.49 11.80 -2.47
CA PRO A 96 5.90 11.46 -1.11
C PRO A 96 6.60 12.62 -0.38
N ALA A 97 7.25 13.52 -1.12
CA ALA A 97 7.92 14.70 -0.57
C ALA A 97 6.92 15.73 0.02
N GLU A 98 5.66 15.69 -0.40
CA GLU A 98 4.58 16.55 0.12
C GLU A 98 3.73 15.84 1.17
N PHE A 99 3.46 14.54 1.00
CA PHE A 99 2.57 13.78 1.88
C PHE A 99 3.28 13.22 3.11
N GLY A 100 4.57 12.89 3.00
CA GLY A 100 5.29 12.05 3.96
C GLY A 100 5.15 10.56 3.64
N CYS A 101 5.93 9.75 4.35
CA CYS A 101 6.03 8.31 4.18
C CYS A 101 5.05 7.55 5.09
N THR A 102 4.91 7.99 6.34
CA THR A 102 4.16 7.26 7.39
C THR A 102 2.64 7.30 7.19
N VAL A 103 2.12 8.32 6.50
CA VAL A 103 0.70 8.40 6.15
C VAL A 103 0.26 7.23 5.24
N CYS A 104 1.16 6.77 4.37
CA CYS A 104 0.92 5.63 3.48
C CYS A 104 1.42 4.33 4.11
N HIS A 105 2.65 4.32 4.62
CA HIS A 105 3.33 3.08 4.99
C HIS A 105 3.24 2.74 6.48
N GLY A 106 2.82 3.65 7.36
CA GLY A 106 3.03 3.48 8.80
C GLY A 106 4.50 3.64 9.19
N GLY A 107 4.87 3.14 10.37
CA GLY A 107 6.20 3.30 10.97
C GLY A 107 6.28 4.50 11.92
N GLN A 108 7.50 4.79 12.38
CA GLN A 108 7.78 5.90 13.30
C GLN A 108 8.52 7.02 12.56
N GLY A 109 7.77 8.03 12.11
CA GLY A 109 8.30 9.09 11.25
C GLY A 109 9.49 9.85 11.84
N ARG A 110 9.52 10.06 13.17
CA ARG A 110 10.56 10.87 13.83
C ARG A 110 11.84 10.10 14.15
N ALA A 111 11.83 8.77 13.99
CA ALA A 111 12.99 7.94 14.26
C ALA A 111 14.06 8.09 13.16
N THR A 112 15.29 7.83 13.56
CA THR A 112 16.48 7.93 12.68
C THR A 112 17.29 6.64 12.63
N GLN A 113 16.82 5.59 13.29
CA GLN A 113 17.37 4.24 13.24
C GLN A 113 16.37 3.31 12.55
N ARG A 114 16.87 2.31 11.81
CA ARG A 114 16.03 1.40 11.02
C ARG A 114 14.93 0.73 11.85
N ALA A 115 15.29 0.11 12.98
CA ALA A 115 14.35 -0.65 13.80
C ALA A 115 13.21 0.25 14.31
N ASP A 116 13.56 1.41 14.87
CA ASP A 116 12.61 2.40 15.37
C ASP A 116 11.72 2.94 14.24
N ALA A 117 12.33 3.38 13.12
CA ALA A 117 11.62 3.99 12.00
C ALA A 117 10.64 3.03 11.32
N HIS A 118 10.99 1.75 11.23
CA HIS A 118 10.09 0.72 10.71
C HIS A 118 9.04 0.26 11.74
N GLY A 119 9.13 0.72 12.99
CA GLY A 119 8.25 0.28 14.08
C GLY A 119 8.49 -1.18 14.47
N GLU A 120 9.71 -1.70 14.30
CA GLU A 120 10.15 -3.02 14.77
C GLU A 120 10.45 -3.01 16.29
N VAL A 121 10.04 -1.97 17.00
CA VAL A 121 10.25 -1.78 18.44
C VAL A 121 9.01 -2.16 19.25
N GLU A 122 9.25 -2.55 20.50
CA GLU A 122 8.20 -2.92 21.42
C GLU A 122 7.23 -1.74 21.64
N PHE A 123 5.94 -2.05 21.68
CA PHE A 123 4.85 -1.09 21.96
C PHE A 123 4.66 0.05 20.94
N TRP A 124 5.27 -0.01 19.75
CA TRP A 124 4.89 0.94 18.69
C TRP A 124 3.57 0.52 18.02
N PRO A 125 2.52 1.36 18.06
CA PRO A 125 1.18 0.94 17.67
C PRO A 125 0.96 0.89 16.16
N GLU A 126 1.77 1.59 15.37
CA GLU A 126 1.63 1.68 13.92
C GLU A 126 2.93 1.28 13.20
N PRO A 127 3.35 -0.01 13.24
CA PRO A 127 4.53 -0.45 12.51
C PRO A 127 4.36 -0.24 11.00
N MET A 128 5.48 -0.20 10.29
CA MET A 128 5.48 -0.07 8.85
C MET A 128 4.85 -1.30 8.20
N LEU A 129 4.03 -1.09 7.17
CA LEU A 129 3.45 -2.14 6.35
C LEU A 129 4.56 -3.00 5.73
N PRO A 130 4.43 -4.33 5.74
CA PRO A 130 5.33 -5.21 5.00
C PRO A 130 5.40 -4.80 3.53
N ARG A 131 6.57 -4.92 2.91
CA ARG A 131 6.83 -4.43 1.54
C ARG A 131 5.82 -5.01 0.53
N GLU A 132 5.50 -6.30 0.66
CA GLU A 132 4.53 -7.01 -0.16
C GLU A 132 3.10 -6.47 -0.06
N PHE A 133 2.79 -5.73 1.00
CA PHE A 133 1.50 -5.07 1.27
C PHE A 133 1.64 -3.55 1.36
N SER A 134 2.68 -2.97 0.76
CA SER A 134 2.90 -1.52 0.73
C SER A 134 1.71 -0.75 0.15
N GLN A 135 0.98 -1.34 -0.80
CA GLN A 135 -0.27 -0.79 -1.37
C GLN A 135 -1.44 -0.79 -0.38
N ALA A 136 -1.34 -1.41 0.80
CA ALA A 136 -2.41 -1.39 1.80
C ALA A 136 -2.63 0.05 2.32
N GLY A 137 -1.60 0.88 2.28
CA GLY A 137 -1.69 2.30 2.56
C GLY A 137 -2.69 3.07 1.71
N CYS A 138 -3.02 2.59 0.51
CA CYS A 138 -4.02 3.21 -0.36
C CYS A 138 -5.40 3.31 0.34
N GLY A 139 -5.76 2.29 1.13
CA GLY A 139 -7.04 2.23 1.84
C GLY A 139 -7.16 3.20 3.03
N THR A 140 -6.09 3.91 3.40
CA THR A 140 -6.18 5.04 4.34
C THR A 140 -7.11 6.12 3.78
N CYS A 141 -6.99 6.41 2.47
CA CYS A 141 -7.69 7.51 1.80
C CYS A 141 -8.72 7.02 0.78
N HIS A 142 -8.38 6.00 -0.01
CA HIS A 142 -9.16 5.53 -1.15
C HIS A 142 -10.10 4.39 -0.78
N VAL A 143 -11.15 4.19 -1.60
CA VAL A 143 -12.18 3.16 -1.39
C VAL A 143 -12.40 2.23 -2.59
N ALA A 144 -11.86 2.54 -3.78
CA ALA A 144 -12.04 1.74 -5.01
C ALA A 144 -13.52 1.40 -5.31
N PRO A 145 -14.35 2.41 -5.61
CA PRO A 145 -15.78 2.22 -5.83
C PRO A 145 -16.07 1.32 -7.02
N GLY A 146 -17.18 0.58 -6.96
CA GLY A 146 -17.56 -0.33 -8.04
C GLY A 146 -16.68 -1.58 -8.15
N THR A 147 -15.89 -1.93 -7.14
CA THR A 147 -15.11 -3.19 -7.14
C THR A 147 -16.05 -4.39 -7.34
N PRO A 148 -15.84 -5.24 -8.36
CA PRO A 148 -16.70 -6.38 -8.66
C PRO A 148 -16.38 -7.60 -7.79
N SER A 149 -17.17 -8.67 -7.94
CA SER A 149 -16.84 -10.01 -7.44
C SER A 149 -15.49 -10.51 -8.00
N GLN A 150 -14.88 -11.46 -7.29
CA GLN A 150 -13.58 -12.05 -7.64
C GLN A 150 -13.63 -12.71 -9.02
N ASP A 151 -14.69 -13.47 -9.32
CA ASP A 151 -14.85 -14.12 -10.63
C ASP A 151 -14.94 -13.10 -11.77
N LEU A 152 -15.72 -12.03 -11.60
CA LEU A 152 -15.84 -10.99 -12.61
C LEU A 152 -14.53 -10.21 -12.77
N TYR A 153 -13.82 -9.94 -11.67
CA TYR A 153 -12.48 -9.33 -11.70
C TYR A 153 -11.49 -10.19 -12.51
N HIS A 154 -11.45 -11.51 -12.26
CA HIS A 154 -10.58 -12.43 -12.98
C HIS A 154 -10.96 -12.57 -14.45
N HIS A 155 -12.26 -12.69 -14.78
CA HIS A 155 -12.70 -12.76 -16.17
C HIS A 155 -12.36 -11.47 -16.94
N ALA A 156 -12.45 -10.31 -16.29
CA ALA A 156 -12.04 -9.03 -16.86
C ALA A 156 -10.53 -8.97 -17.16
N ALA A 157 -9.70 -9.41 -16.21
CA ALA A 157 -8.25 -9.53 -16.41
C ALA A 157 -7.89 -10.51 -17.52
N LEU A 158 -8.53 -11.68 -17.53
CA LEU A 158 -8.33 -12.70 -18.56
C LEU A 158 -8.77 -12.22 -19.95
N ALA A 159 -9.85 -11.45 -20.07
CA ALA A 159 -10.24 -10.85 -21.34
C ALA A 159 -9.18 -9.88 -21.86
N PHE A 160 -8.65 -9.01 -21.00
CA PHE A 160 -7.58 -8.08 -21.37
C PHE A 160 -6.31 -8.79 -21.87
N GLU A 161 -5.91 -9.88 -21.21
CA GLU A 161 -4.75 -10.67 -21.63
C GLU A 161 -5.03 -11.51 -22.89
N ARG A 162 -6.17 -12.21 -22.95
CA ARG A 162 -6.56 -13.06 -24.09
C ARG A 162 -6.72 -12.27 -25.38
N LEU A 163 -7.19 -11.03 -25.29
CA LEU A 163 -7.35 -10.12 -26.44
C LEU A 163 -6.04 -9.39 -26.78
N ASP A 164 -4.93 -9.80 -26.18
CA ASP A 164 -3.58 -9.30 -26.43
C ASP A 164 -3.46 -7.76 -26.28
N CYS A 165 -4.26 -7.17 -25.38
CA CYS A 165 -4.22 -5.73 -25.13
C CYS A 165 -2.84 -5.28 -24.61
N LEU A 166 -2.13 -6.17 -23.93
CA LEU A 166 -0.76 -5.97 -23.45
C LEU A 166 0.29 -5.84 -24.58
N ALA A 167 -0.02 -6.27 -25.81
CA ALA A 167 0.88 -6.08 -26.95
C ALA A 167 1.11 -4.59 -27.27
N CYS A 168 0.11 -3.74 -26.98
CA CYS A 168 0.19 -2.30 -27.18
C CYS A 168 0.23 -1.54 -25.86
N HIS A 169 -0.57 -1.92 -24.86
CA HIS A 169 -0.74 -1.17 -23.63
C HIS A 169 0.13 -1.67 -22.49
N ARG A 170 0.62 -0.72 -21.70
CA ARG A 170 1.28 -1.01 -20.43
C ARG A 170 0.25 -1.06 -19.32
N VAL A 171 0.31 -2.07 -18.47
CA VAL A 171 -0.48 -2.18 -17.23
C VAL A 171 0.38 -2.77 -16.14
N ASP A 172 0.50 -2.07 -15.02
CA ASP A 172 1.23 -2.47 -13.82
C ASP A 172 2.66 -2.95 -14.13
N GLY A 173 3.34 -2.23 -15.04
CA GLY A 173 4.70 -2.54 -15.49
C GLY A 173 4.83 -3.69 -16.50
N ARG A 174 3.72 -4.28 -16.96
CA ARG A 174 3.66 -5.34 -17.98
C ARG A 174 3.17 -4.79 -19.32
N GLY A 175 3.58 -5.41 -20.42
CA GLY A 175 3.13 -5.06 -21.78
C GLY A 175 3.86 -3.86 -22.40
N ALA A 176 3.34 -3.38 -23.53
CA ALA A 176 3.90 -2.28 -24.33
C ALA A 176 5.40 -2.44 -24.67
N THR A 177 5.86 -3.67 -24.93
CA THR A 177 7.26 -3.94 -25.25
C THR A 177 7.50 -3.79 -26.74
N LEU A 178 8.22 -2.74 -27.15
CA LEU A 178 8.77 -2.65 -28.51
C LEU A 178 9.75 -3.81 -28.73
N ARG A 179 9.58 -4.54 -29.83
CA ARG A 179 10.51 -5.61 -30.19
C ARG A 179 11.84 -5.00 -30.64
N PRO A 180 12.99 -5.67 -30.43
CA PRO A 180 14.31 -5.16 -30.82
C PRO A 180 14.47 -4.81 -32.30
N ASN A 181 13.64 -5.38 -33.18
CA ASN A 181 13.58 -5.06 -34.60
C ASN A 181 12.71 -3.82 -34.91
N GLY A 182 12.31 -3.04 -33.90
CA GLY A 182 11.47 -1.85 -34.04
C GLY A 182 10.00 -2.13 -34.31
N GLN A 183 9.57 -3.40 -34.30
CA GLN A 183 8.16 -3.76 -34.48
C GLN A 183 7.38 -3.67 -33.17
N GLY A 184 6.15 -3.17 -33.23
CA GLY A 184 5.27 -3.01 -32.08
C GLY A 184 4.69 -1.61 -32.01
N MET A 185 3.88 -1.37 -31.00
CA MET A 185 3.29 -0.07 -30.71
C MET A 185 3.35 0.16 -29.22
N GLU A 186 3.65 1.39 -28.82
CA GLU A 186 3.46 1.82 -27.44
C GLU A 186 2.18 2.64 -27.34
N GLY A 187 1.13 2.01 -26.80
CA GLY A 187 -0.09 2.68 -26.37
C GLY A 187 0.08 3.32 -24.99
N PRO A 188 -0.88 4.15 -24.56
CA PRO A 188 -0.84 4.75 -23.23
C PRO A 188 -0.82 3.68 -22.13
N ASP A 189 -0.13 4.00 -21.03
CA ASP A 189 -0.17 3.22 -19.80
C ASP A 189 -1.57 3.32 -19.17
N LEU A 190 -2.23 2.17 -19.03
CA LEU A 190 -3.60 2.03 -18.52
C LEU A 190 -3.66 1.65 -17.04
N SER A 191 -2.53 1.55 -16.33
CA SER A 191 -2.46 1.14 -14.91
C SER A 191 -3.37 1.97 -14.00
N ALA A 192 -3.68 3.21 -14.38
CA ALA A 192 -4.55 4.12 -13.65
C ALA A 192 -5.67 4.73 -14.49
N ALA A 193 -6.16 3.98 -15.49
CA ALA A 193 -7.23 4.43 -16.36
C ALA A 193 -8.47 4.93 -15.58
N ALA A 194 -8.85 4.25 -14.50
CA ALA A 194 -10.01 4.63 -13.69
C ALA A 194 -9.82 5.97 -12.95
N ILE A 195 -8.63 6.20 -12.37
CA ILE A 195 -8.34 7.43 -11.62
C ILE A 195 -8.14 8.62 -12.57
N ARG A 196 -7.40 8.42 -13.67
CA ARG A 196 -7.16 9.48 -14.66
C ARG A 196 -8.42 9.83 -15.45
N GLY A 197 -9.37 8.89 -15.51
CA GLY A 197 -10.51 8.96 -16.42
C GLY A 197 -10.08 8.56 -17.82
N TYR A 198 -11.01 7.94 -18.55
CA TYR A 198 -10.84 7.56 -19.94
C TYR A 198 -12.16 7.73 -20.69
N ASP A 199 -12.07 7.93 -22.01
CA ASP A 199 -13.24 8.04 -22.86
C ASP A 199 -13.98 6.69 -22.92
N ARG A 200 -15.25 6.66 -22.51
CA ARG A 200 -16.08 5.43 -22.57
C ARG A 200 -16.33 4.96 -24.00
N ALA A 201 -16.17 5.84 -25.00
CA ALA A 201 -16.27 5.52 -26.43
C ALA A 201 -14.92 5.15 -27.09
N TRP A 202 -13.84 4.93 -26.30
CA TRP A 202 -12.48 4.66 -26.80
C TRP A 202 -12.39 3.62 -27.91
N TYR A 203 -13.23 2.59 -27.86
CA TYR A 203 -13.21 1.47 -28.79
C TYR A 203 -13.60 1.88 -30.21
N SER A 204 -14.56 2.81 -30.36
CA SER A 204 -14.91 3.37 -31.67
C SER A 204 -13.69 4.03 -32.36
N GLY A 205 -12.85 4.70 -31.56
CA GLY A 205 -11.60 5.29 -32.03
C GLY A 205 -10.56 4.23 -32.44
N HIS A 206 -10.50 3.10 -31.74
CA HIS A 206 -9.62 1.99 -32.09
C HIS A 206 -10.05 1.33 -33.41
N LEU A 207 -11.35 1.10 -33.59
CA LEU A 207 -11.91 0.59 -34.85
C LEU A 207 -11.59 1.51 -36.02
N LYS A 208 -11.75 2.83 -35.84
CA LYS A 208 -11.40 3.81 -36.87
C LYS A 208 -9.92 3.74 -37.23
N LYS A 209 -9.02 3.72 -36.25
CA LYS A 209 -7.57 3.60 -36.48
C LYS A 209 -7.20 2.31 -37.20
N SER A 210 -7.84 1.19 -36.84
CA SER A 210 -7.62 -0.09 -37.52
C SER A 210 -8.12 -0.08 -38.96
N ALA A 211 -9.28 0.52 -39.24
CA ALA A 211 -9.84 0.64 -40.58
C ALA A 211 -9.02 1.55 -41.50
N GLU A 212 -8.44 2.63 -40.97
CA GLU A 212 -7.62 3.58 -41.72
C GLU A 212 -6.17 3.10 -41.94
N ALA A 213 -5.70 2.12 -41.15
CA ALA A 213 -4.32 1.66 -41.22
C ALA A 213 -4.06 0.81 -42.49
N SER A 214 -3.15 1.28 -43.34
CA SER A 214 -2.67 0.52 -44.51
C SER A 214 -1.52 -0.43 -44.18
N ALA A 215 -0.81 -0.21 -43.07
CA ALA A 215 0.30 -1.02 -42.59
C ALA A 215 0.48 -0.89 -41.06
N GLY A 216 1.36 -1.72 -40.48
CA GLY A 216 1.73 -1.66 -39.06
C GLY A 216 0.74 -2.32 -38.10
N PRO A 217 0.98 -2.20 -36.77
CA PRO A 217 0.26 -2.98 -35.75
C PRO A 217 -1.26 -2.80 -35.76
N TRP A 218 -1.79 -1.61 -36.05
CA TRP A 218 -3.23 -1.38 -36.18
C TRP A 218 -3.89 -2.22 -37.27
N ARG A 219 -3.15 -2.54 -38.35
CA ARG A 219 -3.64 -3.33 -39.47
C ARG A 219 -3.42 -4.83 -39.28
N THR A 220 -2.33 -5.22 -38.59
CA THR A 220 -1.89 -6.62 -38.48
C THR A 220 -2.23 -7.30 -37.16
N SER A 221 -2.48 -6.52 -36.11
CA SER A 221 -2.53 -7.02 -34.73
C SER A 221 -3.77 -6.58 -33.95
N PHE A 222 -4.59 -5.67 -34.48
CA PHE A 222 -5.86 -5.30 -33.89
C PHE A 222 -7.03 -6.04 -34.57
N ALA A 223 -7.86 -6.70 -33.77
CA ALA A 223 -9.07 -7.40 -34.24
C ALA A 223 -10.31 -6.84 -33.54
N PRO A 224 -11.50 -6.91 -34.17
CA PRO A 224 -12.75 -6.53 -33.51
C PRO A 224 -13.01 -7.37 -32.26
N VAL A 225 -13.34 -6.68 -31.17
CA VAL A 225 -13.72 -7.22 -29.86
C VAL A 225 -15.24 -7.38 -29.78
N SER A 226 -15.70 -8.47 -29.17
CA SER A 226 -17.12 -8.77 -28.97
C SER A 226 -17.78 -7.84 -27.93
N ASP A 227 -19.10 -7.66 -28.00
CA ASP A 227 -19.84 -6.85 -27.00
C ASP A 227 -19.68 -7.38 -25.57
N GLN A 228 -19.57 -8.70 -25.41
CA GLN A 228 -19.33 -9.31 -24.10
C GLN A 228 -17.95 -8.97 -23.57
N ASP A 229 -16.92 -9.07 -24.41
CA ASP A 229 -15.56 -8.70 -24.04
C ASP A 229 -15.43 -7.20 -23.79
N LEU A 230 -16.14 -6.33 -24.52
CA LEU A 230 -16.13 -4.88 -24.25
C LEU A 230 -16.66 -4.56 -22.85
N LYS A 231 -17.63 -5.33 -22.34
CA LYS A 231 -18.08 -5.20 -20.95
C LYS A 231 -16.99 -5.62 -19.97
N LEU A 232 -16.30 -6.73 -20.25
CA LEU A 232 -15.18 -7.20 -19.42
C LEU A 232 -14.01 -6.22 -19.43
N LEU A 233 -13.67 -5.65 -20.59
CA LEU A 233 -12.64 -4.61 -20.71
C LEU A 233 -13.04 -3.34 -19.96
N THR A 234 -14.33 -3.00 -19.93
CA THR A 234 -14.84 -1.88 -19.12
C THR A 234 -14.60 -2.13 -17.64
N VAL A 235 -14.97 -3.32 -17.13
CA VAL A 235 -14.69 -3.73 -15.75
C VAL A 235 -13.19 -3.68 -15.46
N PHE A 236 -12.36 -4.19 -16.39
CA PHE A 236 -10.92 -4.18 -16.24
C PHE A 236 -10.38 -2.75 -16.07
N LEU A 237 -10.73 -1.84 -16.98
CA LEU A 237 -10.29 -0.45 -16.96
C LEU A 237 -10.78 0.30 -15.70
N ASP A 238 -12.01 0.03 -15.25
CA ASP A 238 -12.58 0.63 -14.04
C ASP A 238 -11.89 0.17 -12.74
N THR A 239 -11.22 -0.98 -12.77
CA THR A 239 -10.41 -1.47 -11.63
C THR A 239 -8.95 -0.99 -11.69
N ARG A 240 -8.52 -0.34 -12.78
CA ARG A 240 -7.16 0.19 -12.92
C ARG A 240 -7.02 1.52 -12.19
N VAL A 241 -6.73 1.44 -10.90
CA VAL A 241 -6.58 2.58 -9.98
C VAL A 241 -5.13 2.87 -9.59
N GLY A 242 -4.15 2.31 -10.31
CA GLY A 242 -2.73 2.41 -9.94
C GLY A 242 -2.32 1.56 -8.74
N ALA A 243 -3.26 0.76 -8.20
CA ALA A 243 -3.06 -0.21 -7.13
C ALA A 243 -4.01 -1.41 -7.37
N SER A 244 -3.94 -2.01 -8.55
CA SER A 244 -4.85 -3.08 -8.98
C SER A 244 -4.86 -4.29 -8.05
N LYS A 245 -3.71 -4.67 -7.48
CA LYS A 245 -3.60 -5.76 -6.49
C LYS A 245 -4.42 -5.48 -5.22
N TRP A 246 -4.56 -4.22 -4.82
CA TRP A 246 -5.44 -3.84 -3.70
C TRP A 246 -6.93 -3.99 -4.06
N VAL A 247 -7.31 -3.66 -5.30
CA VAL A 247 -8.69 -3.87 -5.81
C VAL A 247 -9.01 -5.36 -5.92
N GLU A 248 -8.05 -6.17 -6.36
CA GLU A 248 -8.14 -7.64 -6.35
C GLU A 248 -8.32 -8.17 -4.92
N ALA A 249 -7.52 -7.70 -3.97
CA ALA A 249 -7.67 -8.09 -2.57
C ALA A 249 -9.07 -7.74 -2.03
N LYS A 250 -9.62 -6.60 -2.45
CA LYS A 250 -11.00 -6.21 -2.14
C LYS A 250 -12.04 -7.15 -2.78
N SER A 251 -11.85 -7.57 -4.03
CA SER A 251 -12.80 -8.49 -4.70
C SER A 251 -12.83 -9.86 -4.01
N VAL A 252 -11.70 -10.36 -3.51
CA VAL A 252 -11.61 -11.57 -2.67
C VAL A 252 -12.35 -11.37 -1.35
N PHE A 253 -12.15 -10.24 -0.66
CA PHE A 253 -12.87 -9.92 0.58
C PHE A 253 -14.39 -9.88 0.38
N LEU A 254 -14.85 -9.25 -0.70
CA LEU A 254 -16.27 -9.24 -1.07
C LEU A 254 -16.77 -10.67 -1.34
N SER A 255 -16.03 -11.47 -2.10
CA SER A 255 -16.46 -12.84 -2.47
C SER A 255 -16.33 -13.86 -1.33
N ALA A 256 -15.70 -13.48 -0.22
CA ALA A 256 -15.59 -14.28 0.98
C ALA A 256 -16.73 -14.05 1.99
N GLY A 257 -17.75 -13.24 1.65
CA GLY A 257 -18.92 -13.03 2.52
C GLY A 257 -18.63 -12.20 3.76
N CYS A 258 -17.49 -11.51 3.83
CA CYS A 258 -17.06 -10.83 5.04
C CYS A 258 -18.05 -9.75 5.50
N LEU A 259 -18.73 -9.07 4.56
CA LEU A 259 -19.73 -8.05 4.89
C LEU A 259 -21.05 -8.62 5.43
N GLY A 260 -21.28 -9.93 5.32
CA GLY A 260 -22.42 -10.60 5.95
C GLY A 260 -22.41 -10.46 7.47
N CYS A 261 -21.23 -10.56 8.08
CA CYS A 261 -21.06 -10.41 9.53
C CYS A 261 -20.38 -9.10 9.94
N HIS A 262 -19.47 -8.56 9.13
CA HIS A 262 -18.65 -7.41 9.51
C HIS A 262 -19.08 -6.11 8.82
N LYS A 263 -19.14 -5.04 9.61
CA LYS A 263 -19.31 -3.69 9.11
C LYS A 263 -18.00 -3.12 8.61
N VAL A 264 -18.01 -2.50 7.43
CA VAL A 264 -16.91 -1.71 6.87
C VAL A 264 -17.49 -0.40 6.34
N SER A 265 -16.99 0.72 6.87
CA SER A 265 -17.41 2.07 6.48
C SER A 265 -18.93 2.27 6.46
N GLY A 266 -19.63 1.68 7.44
CA GLY A 266 -21.08 1.77 7.58
C GLY A 266 -21.90 0.73 6.79
N VAL A 267 -21.26 -0.14 6.00
CA VAL A 267 -21.92 -1.19 5.21
C VAL A 267 -21.58 -2.58 5.76
N GLY A 268 -22.56 -3.46 5.85
CA GLY A 268 -22.39 -4.84 6.36
C GLY A 268 -23.10 -5.10 7.69
N GLY A 269 -22.98 -6.33 8.17
CA GLY A 269 -23.56 -6.79 9.43
C GLY A 269 -22.88 -6.24 10.67
N ASP A 270 -23.51 -6.37 11.83
CA ASP A 270 -23.01 -5.97 13.14
C ASP A 270 -22.82 -7.14 14.13
N GLU A 271 -22.94 -8.37 13.63
CA GLU A 271 -22.63 -9.60 14.38
C GLU A 271 -21.12 -9.73 14.68
N GLY A 272 -20.28 -9.34 13.71
CA GLY A 272 -18.83 -9.28 13.85
C GLY A 272 -18.35 -7.87 14.23
N PRO A 273 -17.11 -7.73 14.75
CA PRO A 273 -16.53 -6.42 15.03
C PRO A 273 -16.40 -5.58 13.76
N GLU A 274 -16.59 -4.26 13.88
CA GLU A 274 -16.38 -3.33 12.78
C GLU A 274 -14.92 -3.33 12.31
N LEU A 275 -14.71 -3.47 11.00
CA LEU A 275 -13.39 -3.63 10.39
C LEU A 275 -12.85 -2.36 9.75
N THR A 276 -13.59 -1.25 9.74
CA THR A 276 -13.22 0.04 9.12
C THR A 276 -11.77 0.50 9.45
N ARG A 277 -11.26 0.14 10.62
CA ARG A 277 -9.90 0.46 11.11
C ARG A 277 -9.08 -0.77 11.50
N ALA A 278 -9.43 -1.95 10.98
CA ALA A 278 -8.77 -3.21 11.33
C ALA A 278 -7.25 -3.19 11.05
N GLY A 279 -6.83 -2.51 9.99
CA GLY A 279 -5.43 -2.32 9.64
C GLY A 279 -4.64 -1.39 10.57
N LEU A 280 -5.30 -0.72 11.52
CA LEU A 280 -4.70 0.16 12.53
C LEU A 280 -4.66 -0.46 13.94
N LYS A 281 -4.93 -1.76 14.07
CA LYS A 281 -4.82 -2.44 15.37
C LYS A 281 -3.38 -2.40 15.87
N ASP A 282 -3.22 -2.02 17.13
CA ASP A 282 -1.94 -2.01 17.84
C ASP A 282 -1.46 -3.45 18.09
N PRO A 283 -0.35 -3.91 17.48
CA PRO A 283 0.19 -5.24 17.73
C PRO A 283 0.55 -5.48 19.21
N GLY A 284 0.90 -4.44 19.96
CA GLY A 284 1.17 -4.52 21.40
C GLY A 284 -0.03 -4.98 22.23
N GLN A 285 -1.25 -4.87 21.68
CA GLN A 285 -2.51 -5.25 22.34
C GLN A 285 -3.08 -6.58 21.84
N LEU A 286 -2.36 -7.29 20.97
CA LEU A 286 -2.83 -8.54 20.36
C LEU A 286 -2.20 -9.78 20.99
N ALA A 287 -2.98 -10.85 21.05
CA ALA A 287 -2.50 -12.17 21.48
C ALA A 287 -1.81 -12.89 20.32
N PHE A 288 -0.56 -13.30 20.53
CA PHE A 288 0.26 -14.03 19.54
C PHE A 288 0.54 -15.49 19.94
N GLY A 289 -0.02 -15.99 21.04
CA GLY A 289 0.31 -17.31 21.59
C GLY A 289 0.09 -18.46 20.59
N ALA A 290 -0.93 -18.35 19.74
CA ALA A 290 -1.24 -19.32 18.68
C ALA A 290 -0.79 -18.86 17.27
N VAL A 291 -0.11 -17.72 17.16
CA VAL A 291 0.26 -17.12 15.87
C VAL A 291 1.66 -17.57 15.45
N PRO A 292 1.82 -18.26 14.31
CA PRO A 292 3.14 -18.69 13.84
C PRO A 292 3.99 -17.50 13.36
N GLY A 293 5.30 -17.59 13.57
CA GLY A 293 6.28 -16.63 13.09
C GLY A 293 6.40 -15.36 13.96
N GLY A 294 6.76 -14.24 13.33
CA GLY A 294 6.97 -12.97 14.04
C GLY A 294 5.68 -12.33 14.56
N ARG A 295 5.80 -11.52 15.62
CA ARG A 295 4.69 -10.79 16.27
C ARG A 295 4.22 -9.58 15.44
N THR A 296 3.65 -9.84 14.27
CA THR A 296 3.23 -8.79 13.33
C THR A 296 1.71 -8.82 13.10
N LEU A 297 1.12 -7.66 12.80
CA LEU A 297 -0.31 -7.57 12.49
C LEU A 297 -0.69 -8.45 11.28
N LYS A 298 0.20 -8.55 10.27
CA LYS A 298 0.07 -9.49 9.14
C LYS A 298 -0.15 -10.91 9.62
N ASN A 299 0.77 -11.44 10.44
CA ASN A 299 0.72 -12.83 10.87
C ASN A 299 -0.50 -13.08 11.76
N TRP A 300 -0.84 -12.10 12.61
CA TRP A 300 -2.03 -12.15 13.44
C TRP A 300 -3.30 -12.25 12.60
N MET A 301 -3.46 -11.39 11.59
CA MET A 301 -4.63 -11.41 10.71
C MET A 301 -4.72 -12.71 9.91
N ALA A 302 -3.60 -13.15 9.32
CA ALA A 302 -3.56 -14.38 8.54
C ALA A 302 -3.92 -15.61 9.38
N GLU A 303 -3.40 -15.70 10.61
CA GLU A 303 -3.77 -16.80 11.52
C GLU A 303 -5.20 -16.66 12.04
N HIS A 304 -5.69 -15.44 12.27
CA HIS A 304 -7.07 -15.24 12.69
C HIS A 304 -8.05 -15.73 11.61
N PHE A 305 -7.73 -15.61 10.32
CA PHE A 305 -8.56 -16.20 9.27
C PHE A 305 -8.52 -17.73 9.28
N ARG A 306 -7.35 -18.34 9.52
CA ARG A 306 -7.19 -19.81 9.52
C ARG A 306 -7.81 -20.45 10.76
N SER A 307 -7.56 -19.88 11.92
CA SER A 307 -7.89 -20.46 13.23
C SER A 307 -8.43 -19.38 14.19
N PRO A 308 -9.61 -18.76 13.91
CA PRO A 308 -10.10 -17.63 14.71
C PRO A 308 -10.17 -17.90 16.20
N LEU A 309 -10.67 -19.08 16.60
CA LEU A 309 -10.80 -19.49 18.00
C LEU A 309 -9.45 -19.68 18.71
N ALA A 310 -8.40 -20.05 17.98
CA ALA A 310 -7.05 -20.22 18.55
C ALA A 310 -6.39 -18.88 18.83
N VAL A 311 -6.63 -17.88 17.97
CA VAL A 311 -6.09 -16.52 18.11
C VAL A 311 -6.91 -15.70 19.10
N VAL A 312 -8.23 -15.83 19.05
CA VAL A 312 -9.20 -15.11 19.88
C VAL A 312 -10.15 -16.14 20.49
N ALA A 313 -9.93 -16.47 21.76
CA ALA A 313 -10.62 -17.56 22.46
C ALA A 313 -12.16 -17.43 22.52
N SER A 314 -12.70 -16.21 22.35
CA SER A 314 -14.14 -15.94 22.31
C SER A 314 -14.68 -15.69 20.89
N SER A 315 -13.88 -15.95 19.85
CA SER A 315 -14.27 -15.67 18.47
C SER A 315 -15.43 -16.55 18.03
N GLN A 316 -16.48 -15.92 17.53
CA GLN A 316 -17.59 -16.58 16.83
C GLN A 316 -17.34 -16.64 15.32
N MET A 317 -16.25 -16.03 14.83
CA MET A 317 -15.89 -16.08 13.43
C MET A 317 -15.56 -17.52 13.03
N PRO A 318 -16.20 -18.08 11.98
CA PRO A 318 -15.84 -19.41 11.50
C PRO A 318 -14.47 -19.38 10.82
N PRO A 319 -13.71 -20.49 10.84
CA PRO A 319 -12.49 -20.62 10.05
C PRO A 319 -12.75 -20.36 8.56
N VAL A 320 -11.94 -19.49 7.96
CA VAL A 320 -12.05 -19.14 6.54
C VAL A 320 -11.43 -20.26 5.70
N ARG A 321 -12.28 -21.06 5.04
CA ARG A 321 -11.86 -22.17 4.18
C ARG A 321 -11.54 -21.68 2.77
N ARG A 322 -10.37 -21.06 2.61
CA ARG A 322 -9.83 -20.53 1.35
C ARG A 322 -8.36 -20.93 1.17
N SER A 323 -7.85 -20.78 -0.04
CA SER A 323 -6.44 -21.09 -0.35
C SER A 323 -5.48 -20.12 0.38
N ASP A 324 -4.21 -20.50 0.56
CA ASP A 324 -3.23 -19.59 1.19
C ASP A 324 -3.06 -18.26 0.44
N SER A 325 -3.19 -18.28 -0.89
CA SER A 325 -3.17 -17.07 -1.73
C SER A 325 -4.36 -16.16 -1.44
N GLU A 326 -5.56 -16.72 -1.22
CA GLU A 326 -6.73 -15.94 -0.84
C GLU A 326 -6.65 -15.44 0.60
N ILE A 327 -6.10 -16.23 1.54
CA ILE A 327 -5.81 -15.76 2.90
C ILE A 327 -4.81 -14.59 2.86
N GLU A 328 -3.81 -14.63 1.97
CA GLU A 328 -2.90 -13.52 1.73
C GLU A 328 -3.64 -12.27 1.22
N MET A 329 -4.55 -12.42 0.25
CA MET A 329 -5.37 -11.32 -0.26
C MET A 329 -6.32 -10.75 0.81
N LEU A 330 -6.96 -11.60 1.62
CA LEU A 330 -7.79 -11.15 2.75
C LEU A 330 -6.96 -10.40 3.78
N THR A 331 -5.76 -10.89 4.07
CA THR A 331 -4.79 -10.21 4.97
C THR A 331 -4.40 -8.86 4.39
N PHE A 332 -4.07 -8.81 3.11
CA PHE A 332 -3.72 -7.57 2.41
C PHE A 332 -4.88 -6.55 2.47
N TYR A 333 -6.10 -6.95 2.10
CA TYR A 333 -7.23 -6.04 2.15
C TYR A 333 -7.55 -5.57 3.57
N THR A 334 -7.50 -6.47 4.56
CA THR A 334 -7.75 -6.11 5.97
C THR A 334 -6.69 -5.17 6.53
N LEU A 335 -5.41 -5.36 6.16
CA LEU A 335 -4.34 -4.41 6.45
C LEU A 335 -4.58 -3.05 5.78
N SER A 336 -5.33 -3.00 4.68
CA SER A 336 -5.68 -1.74 4.00
C SER A 336 -6.81 -0.96 4.67
N LEU A 337 -7.58 -1.59 5.57
CA LEU A 337 -8.66 -0.96 6.31
C LEU A 337 -8.09 -0.03 7.40
N ARG A 338 -7.59 1.12 6.95
CA ARG A 338 -6.83 2.09 7.75
C ARG A 338 -7.47 3.47 7.74
N ARG A 339 -8.80 3.53 7.69
CA ARG A 339 -9.52 4.81 7.59
C ARG A 339 -9.07 5.77 8.70
N LYS A 340 -8.60 6.93 8.28
CA LYS A 340 -8.31 8.09 9.12
C LYS A 340 -9.18 9.26 8.64
N ASP A 341 -9.51 10.16 9.55
CA ASP A 341 -10.17 11.41 9.20
C ASP A 341 -9.12 12.33 8.56
N LEU A 342 -9.37 12.72 7.32
CA LEU A 342 -8.44 13.54 6.53
C LEU A 342 -9.03 14.94 6.35
N PRO A 343 -8.18 15.99 6.35
CA PRO A 343 -8.63 17.31 5.95
C PRO A 343 -9.18 17.30 4.53
N GLY A 344 -10.12 18.20 4.22
CA GLY A 344 -10.81 18.22 2.94
C GLY A 344 -9.90 18.28 1.71
N ALA A 345 -8.75 18.94 1.80
CA ALA A 345 -7.76 19.02 0.72
C ALA A 345 -7.10 17.66 0.37
N TYR A 346 -7.15 16.68 1.28
CA TYR A 346 -6.59 15.34 1.13
C TYR A 346 -7.64 14.26 0.92
N LEU A 347 -8.94 14.63 0.88
CA LEU A 347 -10.00 13.68 0.59
C LEU A 347 -10.05 13.38 -0.90
N PRO A 348 -9.80 12.13 -1.33
CA PRO A 348 -9.81 11.80 -2.73
C PRO A 348 -11.24 11.73 -3.28
N LYS A 349 -11.39 11.93 -4.59
CA LYS A 349 -12.70 12.02 -5.27
C LYS A 349 -13.56 10.77 -5.05
N ASP A 350 -12.94 9.59 -5.04
CA ASP A 350 -13.63 8.32 -4.84
C ASP A 350 -14.22 8.20 -3.43
N ARG A 351 -13.50 8.67 -2.40
CA ARG A 351 -14.01 8.78 -1.03
C ARG A 351 -15.17 9.76 -0.96
N ILE A 352 -15.04 10.93 -1.58
CA ILE A 352 -16.10 11.94 -1.61
C ILE A 352 -17.38 11.36 -2.24
N ARG A 353 -17.26 10.66 -3.37
CA ARG A 353 -18.40 9.99 -4.03
C ARG A 353 -19.11 8.99 -3.11
N THR A 354 -18.33 8.20 -2.39
CA THR A 354 -18.87 7.19 -1.48
C THR A 354 -19.53 7.81 -0.25
N GLU A 355 -18.81 8.70 0.45
CA GLU A 355 -19.26 9.25 1.74
C GLU A 355 -20.31 10.36 1.61
N LYS A 356 -20.20 11.22 0.58
CA LYS A 356 -21.09 12.37 0.42
C LYS A 356 -22.23 12.13 -0.55
N PHE A 357 -22.05 11.23 -1.52
CA PHE A 357 -23.04 10.96 -2.56
C PHE A 357 -23.63 9.55 -2.52
N GLY A 358 -23.25 8.74 -1.51
CA GLY A 358 -23.82 7.42 -1.28
C GLY A 358 -23.49 6.39 -2.37
N GLU A 359 -22.45 6.64 -3.17
CA GLU A 359 -21.97 5.64 -4.11
C GLU A 359 -21.43 4.43 -3.36
N ARG A 360 -21.78 3.21 -3.81
CA ARG A 360 -21.26 2.00 -3.18
C ARG A 360 -19.80 1.84 -3.49
N ASP A 361 -19.06 1.36 -2.50
CA ASP A 361 -17.65 1.06 -2.67
C ASP A 361 -17.42 -0.28 -3.41
N PHE A 362 -18.47 -1.02 -3.76
CA PHE A 362 -18.45 -2.24 -4.59
C PHE A 362 -19.56 -2.23 -5.65
N ALA A 363 -19.46 -3.12 -6.63
CA ALA A 363 -20.41 -3.21 -7.75
C ALA A 363 -21.80 -3.68 -7.29
N GLY A 364 -22.84 -3.15 -7.93
CA GLY A 364 -24.24 -3.45 -7.59
C GLY A 364 -24.84 -4.67 -8.30
N ASP A 365 -24.06 -5.46 -9.02
CA ASP A 365 -24.55 -6.66 -9.70
C ASP A 365 -24.84 -7.79 -8.71
N GLY A 366 -25.74 -8.71 -9.11
CA GLY A 366 -26.21 -9.76 -8.22
C GLY A 366 -25.11 -10.70 -7.70
N ALA A 367 -24.08 -10.98 -8.50
CA ALA A 367 -22.97 -11.84 -8.09
C ALA A 367 -22.12 -11.16 -7.00
N THR A 368 -21.81 -9.87 -7.18
CA THR A 368 -21.09 -9.09 -6.17
C THR A 368 -21.89 -8.94 -4.88
N LEU A 369 -23.20 -8.67 -4.98
CA LEU A 369 -24.07 -8.54 -3.80
C LEU A 369 -24.19 -9.87 -3.02
N PHE A 370 -24.44 -10.97 -3.72
CA PHE A 370 -24.50 -12.28 -3.08
C PHE A 370 -23.15 -12.67 -2.46
N GLY A 371 -22.06 -12.42 -3.19
CA GLY A 371 -20.69 -12.56 -2.70
C GLY A 371 -20.50 -11.85 -1.35
N ALA A 372 -20.76 -10.55 -1.35
CA ALA A 372 -20.49 -9.65 -0.22
C ALA A 372 -21.21 -10.06 1.07
N PHE A 373 -22.48 -10.47 0.98
CA PHE A 373 -23.35 -10.58 2.15
C PHE A 373 -23.82 -11.99 2.49
N CYS A 374 -23.76 -12.94 1.55
CA CYS A 374 -24.49 -14.20 1.66
C CYS A 374 -23.63 -15.47 1.48
N SER A 375 -22.33 -15.32 1.21
CA SER A 375 -21.45 -16.43 0.80
C SER A 375 -20.88 -17.27 1.93
#